data_AF-A0A519SRP3-F1
#
_entry.id   AF-A0A519SRP3-F1
#
_cell.length_a   1.000
_cell.length_b   1.000
_cell.length_c   1.000
_cell.angle_alpha   90.00
_cell.angle_beta   90.00
_cell.angle_gamma   90.00
#
_symmetry.space_group_name_H-M   'P 1'
#
loop_
_entity.id
_entity.type
_entity.pdbx_description
1 polymer ?
#
loop_
_entity_poly.entity_id
_entity_poly.type
_entity_poly.pdbx_seq_one_letter_code
_entity_poly.pdbx_strand_id
1 'polypeptide(L)'
;SFLPVDGGRINADGRASYASEDYYGLLDDSEGNWDEFGNGAYESCDIGIGRIPVRPPRDRRDQAANDDQARQVVDKIMDYDATVSFGKWRNRLTLSADDNDPSIGMAFTEESENDFTPILQNAEPAYNIRKAYLDLFPQQSVAAGQRSPAAEAAINDALDQGSLMIGYTGHGGPEALADEKIITKASLLALTNQHRLTFFVTGTCDLSTYDNPDYTSAGEAVLTDNANAGAVGLFTTTRVVYSYQNKQLVESFYSQVLARNAAGDLPYIGNASRMAKIQAGAGGDINNRNYTLLADPTTRLAYPQQRVVIDSINGRKVVSLRVSLDTLKALSKARVSGHIE
;
A
#
# COMPACT_ATOMS: atom_id res chain seq x y z
N SER A 1 14.29 18.01 -2.80
CA SER A 1 14.39 16.85 -1.92
C SER A 1 13.09 16.72 -1.19
N PHE A 2 12.60 15.49 -1.14
CA PHE A 2 11.43 15.09 -0.38
C PHE A 2 11.79 14.91 1.10
N LEU A 3 12.06 15.99 1.85
CA LEU A 3 12.44 15.83 3.27
C LEU A 3 11.21 15.48 4.13
N PRO A 4 11.29 14.50 5.05
CA PRO A 4 10.27 14.28 6.08
C PRO A 4 10.29 15.41 7.13
N VAL A 5 9.32 15.42 8.05
CA VAL A 5 9.25 16.46 9.09
C VAL A 5 10.54 16.52 9.93
N ASP A 6 11.13 15.36 10.25
CA ASP A 6 12.39 15.26 10.99
C ASP A 6 13.61 15.84 10.26
N GLY A 7 13.54 15.96 8.94
CA GLY A 7 14.57 16.57 8.08
C GLY A 7 14.39 18.07 7.82
N GLY A 8 13.37 18.71 8.40
CA GLY A 8 13.19 20.16 8.34
C GLY A 8 12.34 20.69 7.17
N ARG A 9 11.45 19.88 6.59
CA ARG A 9 10.41 20.39 5.67
C ARG A 9 9.48 21.31 6.45
N ILE A 10 9.54 22.62 6.16
CA ILE A 10 8.50 23.55 6.61
C ILE A 10 7.24 23.11 5.88
N ASN A 11 6.30 22.50 6.63
CA ASN A 11 5.00 22.12 6.12
C ASN A 11 4.43 23.29 5.32
N ALA A 12 4.11 23.07 4.04
CA ALA A 12 3.50 24.09 3.20
C ALA A 12 2.19 24.63 3.83
N ASP A 13 1.58 23.85 4.72
CA ASP A 13 0.36 24.17 5.48
C ASP A 13 0.55 24.13 7.03
N GLY A 14 1.78 24.24 7.55
CA GLY A 14 2.05 24.32 9.00
C GLY A 14 2.17 22.98 9.74
N ARG A 15 2.81 22.98 10.93
CA ARG A 15 3.13 21.80 11.77
C ARG A 15 1.93 20.93 12.19
N ALA A 16 0.72 21.44 12.01
CA ALA A 16 -0.55 20.92 12.50
C ALA A 16 -1.62 20.86 11.39
N SER A 17 -1.22 20.54 10.15
CA SER A 17 -2.19 20.30 9.07
C SER A 17 -2.37 18.80 8.87
N TYR A 18 -3.63 18.40 8.80
CA TYR A 18 -4.07 17.06 8.50
C TYR A 18 -5.29 17.14 7.57
N ALA A 19 -5.43 16.13 6.74
CA ALA A 19 -6.65 15.86 6.02
C ALA A 19 -7.02 14.41 6.32
N SER A 20 -8.09 14.23 7.10
CA SER A 20 -8.53 12.92 7.54
C SER A 20 -10.04 12.84 7.54
N GLU A 21 -10.55 11.64 7.40
CA GLU A 21 -11.98 11.32 7.53
C GLU A 21 -12.25 10.51 8.81
N ASP A 22 -11.23 10.26 9.63
CA ASP A 22 -11.33 9.47 10.86
C ASP A 22 -12.37 10.03 11.84
N TYR A 23 -12.58 11.35 11.85
CA TYR A 23 -13.57 12.01 12.70
C TYR A 23 -15.01 11.57 12.41
N TYR A 24 -15.31 11.01 11.22
CA TYR A 24 -16.61 10.38 10.97
C TYR A 24 -16.77 9.02 11.65
N GLY A 25 -15.66 8.42 12.07
CA GLY A 25 -15.60 7.13 12.74
C GLY A 25 -15.31 7.22 14.23
N LEU A 26 -15.19 8.40 14.82
CA LEU A 26 -15.06 8.61 16.27
C LEU A 26 -16.47 8.71 16.86
N LEU A 27 -17.00 7.63 17.45
CA LEU A 27 -18.42 7.50 17.77
C LEU A 27 -18.72 7.43 19.28
N ASP A 28 -17.69 7.33 20.12
CA ASP A 28 -17.86 7.33 21.57
C ASP A 28 -18.24 8.73 22.09
N ASP A 29 -19.09 8.78 23.14
CA ASP A 29 -19.55 10.03 23.78
C ASP A 29 -18.39 10.92 24.30
N SER A 30 -17.20 10.35 24.49
CA SER A 30 -16.00 11.02 24.98
C SER A 30 -14.97 11.38 23.90
N GLU A 31 -15.28 11.16 22.61
CA GLU A 31 -14.39 11.44 21.48
C GLU A 31 -14.79 12.71 20.70
N GLY A 32 -13.94 13.11 19.74
CA GLY A 32 -14.16 14.23 18.83
C GLY A 32 -13.39 15.50 19.21
N ASN A 33 -12.66 15.50 20.33
CA ASN A 33 -11.76 16.60 20.67
C ASN A 33 -10.47 16.52 19.84
N TRP A 34 -10.02 15.29 19.54
CA TRP A 34 -8.86 14.97 18.71
C TRP A 34 -7.71 15.98 18.89
N ASP A 35 -7.07 15.97 20.06
CA ASP A 35 -5.94 16.86 20.40
C ASP A 35 -4.59 16.33 19.86
N GLU A 36 -3.75 17.19 19.29
CA GLU A 36 -2.45 16.86 18.69
C GLU A 36 -1.26 17.01 19.66
N PHE A 37 -1.40 17.83 20.70
CA PHE A 37 -0.26 18.29 21.51
C PHE A 37 -0.47 18.14 23.02
N GLY A 38 -1.59 17.54 23.44
CA GLY A 38 -1.93 17.34 24.85
C GLY A 38 -1.61 15.96 25.42
N ASN A 39 -1.82 15.81 26.73
CA ASN A 39 -1.92 14.51 27.43
C ASN A 39 -3.26 13.78 27.12
N GLY A 40 -3.90 14.09 26.00
CA GLY A 40 -5.15 13.45 25.58
C GLY A 40 -4.91 11.98 25.27
N ALA A 41 -5.94 11.14 25.50
CA ALA A 41 -5.92 9.79 24.96
C ALA A 41 -6.05 9.86 23.44
N TYR A 42 -5.34 8.99 22.73
CA TYR A 42 -5.59 8.80 21.31
C TYR A 42 -7.03 8.29 21.11
N GLU A 43 -7.81 9.04 20.34
CA GLU A 43 -9.16 8.67 19.94
C GLU A 43 -9.05 7.67 18.77
N SER A 44 -9.87 6.63 18.81
CA SER A 44 -9.75 5.46 17.94
C SER A 44 -11.02 5.27 17.14
N CYS A 45 -10.92 5.24 15.81
CA CYS A 45 -12.13 5.03 15.01
C CYS A 45 -12.84 3.72 15.39
N ASP A 46 -14.15 3.76 15.54
CA ASP A 46 -15.03 2.62 15.81
C ASP A 46 -15.39 1.82 14.56
N ILE A 47 -15.31 2.46 13.39
CA ILE A 47 -15.62 1.87 12.10
C ILE A 47 -14.51 2.14 11.09
N GLY A 48 -14.39 1.26 10.10
CA GLY A 48 -13.47 1.46 8.97
C GLY A 48 -13.99 2.56 8.05
N ILE A 49 -13.20 3.62 7.89
CA ILE A 49 -13.49 4.73 6.97
C ILE A 49 -12.62 4.60 5.73
N GLY A 50 -13.19 4.89 4.57
CA GLY A 50 -12.48 4.94 3.29
C GLY A 50 -13.06 6.00 2.36
N ARG A 51 -12.20 6.60 1.55
CA ARG A 51 -12.53 7.68 0.61
C ARG A 51 -12.36 7.24 -0.83
N ILE A 52 -13.34 7.58 -1.67
CA ILE A 52 -13.17 7.58 -3.12
C ILE A 52 -13.04 9.05 -3.57
N PRO A 53 -11.83 9.55 -3.89
CA PRO A 53 -11.59 10.97 -4.16
C PRO A 53 -11.94 11.32 -5.61
N VAL A 54 -13.19 11.06 -6.02
CA VAL A 54 -13.69 11.43 -7.35
C VAL A 54 -13.92 12.93 -7.45
N ARG A 55 -13.61 13.49 -8.61
CA ARG A 55 -13.68 14.92 -8.90
C ARG A 55 -14.49 15.13 -10.18
N PRO A 56 -15.23 16.26 -10.31
CA PRO A 56 -15.69 16.70 -11.61
C PRO A 56 -14.47 16.88 -12.55
N PRO A 57 -14.60 16.57 -13.86
CA PRO A 57 -13.53 16.83 -14.82
C PRO A 57 -13.03 18.28 -14.72
N ARG A 58 -11.70 18.48 -14.74
CA ARG A 58 -11.08 19.79 -14.49
C ARG A 58 -11.57 20.88 -15.45
N ASP A 59 -11.90 20.50 -16.68
CA ASP A 59 -12.45 21.35 -17.74
C ASP A 59 -13.97 21.60 -17.63
N ARG A 60 -14.65 21.00 -16.64
CA ARG A 60 -16.11 21.01 -16.51
C ARG A 60 -16.61 21.18 -15.07
N ARG A 61 -15.83 21.82 -14.20
CA ARG A 61 -16.21 22.04 -12.78
C ARG A 61 -17.50 22.86 -12.60
N ASP A 62 -17.87 23.64 -13.62
CA ASP A 62 -19.06 24.47 -13.70
C ASP A 62 -20.27 23.77 -14.35
N GLN A 63 -20.11 22.55 -14.87
CA GLN A 63 -21.18 21.78 -15.51
C GLN A 63 -21.91 20.89 -14.50
N ALA A 64 -23.22 20.69 -14.71
CA ALA A 64 -24.04 19.79 -13.89
C ALA A 64 -23.44 18.37 -13.84
N ALA A 65 -23.65 17.67 -12.71
CA ALA A 65 -23.05 16.38 -12.33
C ALA A 65 -22.62 15.50 -13.51
N ASN A 66 -21.32 15.54 -13.85
CA ASN A 66 -20.66 14.49 -14.60
C ASN A 66 -20.12 13.49 -13.57
N ASP A 67 -20.69 12.29 -13.55
CA ASP A 67 -20.34 11.17 -12.68
C ASP A 67 -19.47 10.13 -13.40
N ASP A 68 -18.91 10.44 -14.58
CA ASP A 68 -18.14 9.49 -15.39
C ASP A 68 -16.93 8.95 -14.64
N GLN A 69 -16.19 9.80 -13.92
CA GLN A 69 -15.07 9.34 -13.09
C GLN A 69 -15.54 8.45 -11.94
N ALA A 70 -16.70 8.76 -11.34
CA ALA A 70 -17.26 7.92 -10.28
C ALA A 70 -17.67 6.54 -10.83
N ARG A 71 -18.33 6.50 -11.99
CA ARG A 71 -18.66 5.25 -12.70
C ARG A 71 -17.39 4.45 -13.01
N GLN A 72 -16.35 5.09 -13.55
CA GLN A 72 -15.08 4.43 -13.85
C GLN A 72 -14.43 3.79 -12.62
N VAL A 73 -14.44 4.47 -11.47
CA VAL A 73 -13.88 3.90 -10.23
C VAL A 73 -14.73 2.74 -9.73
N VAL A 74 -16.05 2.86 -9.75
CA VAL A 74 -16.97 1.79 -9.35
C VAL A 74 -16.84 0.57 -10.27
N ASP A 75 -16.76 0.77 -11.59
CA ASP A 75 -16.56 -0.30 -12.57
C ASP A 75 -15.24 -1.02 -12.30
N LYS A 76 -14.15 -0.29 -11.99
CA LYS A 76 -12.87 -0.90 -11.58
C LYS A 76 -12.97 -1.75 -10.32
N ILE A 77 -13.72 -1.30 -9.31
CA ILE A 77 -13.94 -2.05 -8.07
C ILE A 77 -14.76 -3.32 -8.37
N MET A 78 -15.81 -3.23 -9.18
CA MET A 78 -16.62 -4.39 -9.58
C MET A 78 -15.81 -5.39 -10.42
N ASP A 79 -15.01 -4.90 -11.37
CA ASP A 79 -14.14 -5.73 -12.20
C ASP A 79 -13.06 -6.44 -11.39
N TYR A 80 -12.58 -5.84 -10.30
CA TYR A 80 -11.59 -6.44 -9.40
C TYR A 80 -12.07 -7.78 -8.81
N ASP A 81 -13.36 -7.89 -8.49
CA ASP A 81 -13.99 -9.10 -7.95
C ASP A 81 -14.44 -10.09 -9.05
N ALA A 82 -14.48 -9.66 -10.31
CA ALA A 82 -14.93 -10.47 -11.42
C ALA A 82 -13.94 -11.61 -11.74
N THR A 83 -14.48 -12.74 -12.23
CA THR A 83 -13.67 -13.93 -12.59
C THR A 83 -12.61 -13.65 -13.67
N VAL A 84 -12.84 -12.65 -14.54
CA VAL A 84 -11.86 -12.19 -15.53
C VAL A 84 -10.58 -11.65 -14.89
N SER A 85 -10.66 -11.15 -13.65
CA SER A 85 -9.53 -10.65 -12.87
C SER A 85 -8.79 -11.74 -12.11
N PHE A 86 -9.20 -13.01 -12.22
CA PHE A 86 -8.51 -14.10 -11.53
C PHE A 86 -7.19 -14.39 -12.24
N GLY A 87 -6.09 -14.33 -11.49
CA GLY A 87 -4.78 -14.64 -12.03
C GLY A 87 -3.69 -14.73 -10.97
N LYS A 88 -2.50 -15.12 -11.41
CA LYS A 88 -1.30 -15.30 -10.56
C LYS A 88 -0.88 -14.06 -9.77
N TRP A 89 -1.29 -12.87 -10.21
CA TRP A 89 -0.98 -11.60 -9.57
C TRP A 89 -1.53 -11.53 -8.14
N ARG A 90 -2.67 -12.21 -7.89
CA ARG A 90 -3.30 -12.36 -6.57
C ARG A 90 -2.43 -13.06 -5.54
N ASN A 91 -1.39 -13.79 -5.96
CA ASN A 91 -0.45 -14.47 -5.06
C ASN A 91 0.93 -13.80 -5.01
N ARG A 92 1.00 -12.50 -5.31
CA ARG A 92 2.24 -11.71 -5.31
C ARG A 92 2.09 -10.49 -4.40
N LEU A 93 3.09 -10.28 -3.55
CA LEU A 93 3.28 -9.06 -2.78
C LEU A 93 4.59 -8.45 -3.25
N THR A 94 4.60 -7.17 -3.63
CA THR A 94 5.86 -6.49 -4.00
C THR A 94 6.18 -5.44 -2.95
N LEU A 95 7.39 -5.48 -2.40
CA LEU A 95 7.90 -4.44 -1.51
C LEU A 95 8.97 -3.64 -2.24
N SER A 96 8.82 -2.33 -2.23
CA SER A 96 9.78 -1.35 -2.70
C SER A 96 10.16 -0.43 -1.54
N ALA A 97 11.38 0.09 -1.59
CA ALA A 97 11.93 0.97 -0.58
C ALA A 97 12.82 1.99 -1.28
N ASP A 98 12.86 3.19 -0.74
CA ASP A 98 13.91 4.16 -1.03
C ASP A 98 15.27 3.69 -0.46
N ASP A 99 16.35 4.35 -0.84
CA ASP A 99 17.65 4.09 -0.23
C ASP A 99 17.69 4.58 1.23
N ASN A 100 18.60 4.03 2.03
CA ASN A 100 18.73 4.47 3.42
C ASN A 100 19.28 5.91 3.48
N ASP A 101 18.69 6.75 4.34
CA ASP A 101 19.18 8.10 4.65
C ASP A 101 19.69 8.18 6.10
N PRO A 102 20.92 7.70 6.35
CA PRO A 102 21.49 7.71 7.70
C PRO A 102 21.76 9.12 8.22
N SER A 103 21.76 10.15 7.36
CA SER A 103 22.01 11.54 7.77
C SER A 103 20.89 12.09 8.67
N ILE A 104 19.69 11.54 8.51
CA ILE A 104 18.49 11.83 9.33
C ILE A 104 17.92 10.55 9.97
N GLY A 105 18.72 9.49 10.07
CA GLY A 105 18.41 8.27 10.82
C GLY A 105 17.33 7.38 10.19
N MET A 106 17.11 7.46 8.88
CA MET A 106 16.09 6.65 8.19
C MET A 106 16.73 5.45 7.48
N ALA A 107 16.11 4.28 7.64
CA ALA A 107 16.67 3.01 7.18
C ALA A 107 15.64 2.20 6.36
N PHE A 108 15.04 2.83 5.35
CA PHE A 108 13.91 2.30 4.58
C PHE A 108 14.10 0.89 4.00
N THR A 109 15.27 0.61 3.42
CA THR A 109 15.60 -0.74 2.90
C THR A 109 15.71 -1.75 4.03
N GLU A 110 16.34 -1.38 5.15
CA GLU A 110 16.49 -2.26 6.31
C GLU A 110 15.16 -2.54 6.99
N GLU A 111 14.30 -1.54 7.16
CA GLU A 111 12.94 -1.69 7.70
C GLU A 111 12.09 -2.62 6.81
N SER A 112 12.18 -2.45 5.49
CA SER A 112 11.47 -3.31 4.54
C SER A 112 11.92 -4.76 4.61
N GLU A 113 13.22 -4.98 4.78
CA GLU A 113 13.81 -6.32 4.81
C GLU A 113 13.64 -7.02 6.16
N ASN A 114 13.86 -6.30 7.25
CA ASN A 114 13.94 -6.89 8.59
C ASN A 114 12.62 -6.86 9.36
N ASP A 115 11.72 -5.93 9.01
CA ASP A 115 10.45 -5.76 9.73
C ASP A 115 9.25 -6.12 8.84
N PHE A 116 9.12 -5.49 7.66
CA PHE A 116 7.92 -5.66 6.82
C PHE A 116 7.85 -7.02 6.12
N THR A 117 8.96 -7.46 5.52
CA THR A 117 9.02 -8.77 4.84
C THR A 117 8.68 -9.91 5.80
N PRO A 118 9.28 -10.01 7.01
CA PRO A 118 8.98 -11.09 7.94
C PRO A 118 7.53 -11.07 8.44
N ILE A 119 6.92 -9.90 8.66
CA ILE A 119 5.49 -9.81 9.04
C ILE A 119 4.63 -10.50 7.98
N LEU A 120 4.79 -10.13 6.71
CA LEU A 120 4.00 -10.70 5.61
C LEU A 120 4.30 -12.19 5.40
N GLN A 121 5.58 -12.57 5.44
CA GLN A 121 6.00 -13.96 5.24
C GLN A 121 5.51 -14.89 6.36
N ASN A 122 5.48 -14.41 7.60
CA ASN A 122 4.99 -15.18 8.74
C ASN A 122 3.46 -15.26 8.77
N ALA A 123 2.76 -14.20 8.33
CA ALA A 123 1.31 -14.17 8.28
C ALA A 123 0.75 -15.16 7.27
N GLU A 124 1.30 -15.21 6.05
CA GLU A 124 0.87 -16.16 5.02
C GLU A 124 2.05 -16.52 4.09
N PRO A 125 2.78 -17.61 4.40
CA PRO A 125 3.96 -18.05 3.64
C PRO A 125 3.67 -18.46 2.18
N ALA A 126 2.39 -18.60 1.80
CA ALA A 126 1.98 -18.96 0.45
C ALA A 126 2.17 -17.82 -0.58
N TYR A 127 2.26 -16.57 -0.13
CA TYR A 127 2.50 -15.42 -0.99
C TYR A 127 3.94 -15.36 -1.50
N ASN A 128 4.09 -15.00 -2.77
CA ASN A 128 5.40 -14.73 -3.35
C ASN A 128 5.77 -13.27 -3.10
N ILE A 129 6.73 -13.03 -2.22
CA ILE A 129 7.25 -11.68 -1.95
C ILE A 129 8.34 -11.35 -2.98
N ARG A 130 8.09 -10.32 -3.79
CA ARG A 130 9.07 -9.71 -4.70
C ARG A 130 9.64 -8.46 -4.02
N LYS A 131 10.96 -8.29 -4.11
CA LYS A 131 11.67 -7.14 -3.55
C LYS A 131 12.19 -6.27 -4.69
N ALA A 132 11.90 -4.97 -4.63
CA ALA A 132 12.30 -3.95 -5.59
C ALA A 132 12.77 -2.70 -4.83
N TYR A 133 13.75 -2.89 -3.93
CA TYR A 133 14.36 -1.82 -3.16
C TYR A 133 15.33 -1.03 -4.05
N LEU A 134 15.38 0.29 -3.91
CA LEU A 134 16.23 1.15 -4.71
C LEU A 134 17.71 0.74 -4.64
N ASP A 135 18.19 0.33 -3.46
CA ASP A 135 19.55 -0.14 -3.20
C ASP A 135 19.97 -1.38 -4.03
N LEU A 136 19.02 -2.10 -4.64
CA LEU A 136 19.30 -3.24 -5.50
C LEU A 136 19.61 -2.84 -6.96
N PHE A 137 19.53 -1.55 -7.30
CA PHE A 137 19.63 -1.05 -8.66
C PHE A 137 20.64 0.10 -8.80
N PRO A 138 21.29 0.25 -9.97
CA PRO A 138 22.23 1.32 -10.19
C PRO A 138 21.54 2.68 -10.28
N GLN A 139 22.00 3.64 -9.47
CA GLN A 139 21.64 5.05 -9.59
C GLN A 139 22.56 5.77 -10.59
N GLN A 140 22.01 6.76 -11.29
CA GLN A 140 22.68 7.54 -12.32
C GLN A 140 22.42 9.03 -12.09
N SER A 141 23.50 9.81 -12.03
CA SER A 141 23.40 11.27 -11.94
C SER A 141 23.11 11.87 -13.31
N VAL A 142 22.00 12.60 -13.43
CA VAL A 142 21.65 13.38 -14.63
C VAL A 142 21.45 14.85 -14.26
N ALA A 143 21.38 15.73 -15.26
CA ALA A 143 21.22 17.17 -15.06
C ALA A 143 19.97 17.55 -14.22
N ALA A 144 18.95 16.68 -14.20
CA ALA A 144 17.70 16.86 -13.47
C ALA A 144 17.60 16.06 -12.15
N GLY A 145 18.74 15.69 -11.56
CA GLY A 145 18.85 14.93 -10.30
C GLY A 145 19.28 13.47 -10.50
N GLN A 146 19.30 12.68 -9.42
CA GLN A 146 19.54 11.23 -9.51
C GLN A 146 18.37 10.52 -10.18
N ARG A 147 18.64 9.39 -10.83
CA ARG A 147 17.62 8.49 -11.41
C ARG A 147 18.06 7.05 -11.24
N SER A 148 17.10 6.14 -11.13
CA SER A 148 17.34 4.70 -11.21
C SER A 148 16.39 4.05 -12.22
N PRO A 149 16.70 4.11 -13.52
CA PRO A 149 15.82 3.57 -14.56
C PRO A 149 15.56 2.06 -14.41
N ALA A 150 16.51 1.31 -13.85
CA ALA A 150 16.35 -0.12 -13.60
C ALA A 150 15.39 -0.41 -12.43
N ALA A 151 15.42 0.41 -11.37
CA ALA A 151 14.44 0.31 -10.28
C ALA A 151 13.04 0.69 -10.77
N GLU A 152 12.93 1.81 -11.48
CA GLU A 152 11.67 2.27 -12.10
C GLU A 152 11.07 1.18 -13.00
N ALA A 153 11.87 0.59 -13.90
CA ALA A 153 11.42 -0.50 -14.76
C ALA A 153 10.97 -1.74 -13.95
N ALA A 154 11.72 -2.13 -12.92
CA ALA A 154 11.37 -3.28 -12.09
C ALA A 154 10.04 -3.10 -11.34
N ILE A 155 9.75 -1.88 -10.88
CA ILE A 155 8.51 -1.53 -10.18
C ILE A 155 7.35 -1.40 -11.16
N ASN A 156 7.54 -0.72 -12.30
CA ASN A 156 6.53 -0.64 -13.36
C ASN A 156 6.16 -2.05 -13.87
N ASP A 157 7.13 -2.95 -14.04
CA ASP A 157 6.87 -4.35 -14.37
C ASP A 157 6.02 -5.06 -13.31
N ALA A 158 6.24 -4.77 -12.02
CA ALA A 158 5.47 -5.37 -10.94
C ALA A 158 4.01 -4.84 -10.91
N LEU A 159 3.82 -3.57 -11.24
CA LEU A 159 2.51 -2.94 -11.41
C LEU A 159 1.78 -3.48 -12.63
N ASP A 160 2.42 -3.47 -13.80
CA ASP A 160 1.83 -3.91 -15.06
C ASP A 160 1.53 -5.40 -15.09
N GLN A 161 2.34 -6.25 -14.44
CA GLN A 161 2.02 -7.68 -14.29
C GLN A 161 1.02 -7.97 -13.16
N GLY A 162 0.71 -6.96 -12.34
CA GLY A 162 -0.13 -7.05 -11.15
C GLY A 162 0.61 -7.66 -9.95
N SER A 163 0.36 -7.06 -8.79
CA SER A 163 0.60 -7.61 -7.46
C SER A 163 -0.66 -7.40 -6.62
N LEU A 164 -1.01 -8.33 -5.73
CA LEU A 164 -2.14 -8.13 -4.82
C LEU A 164 -1.96 -6.83 -4.03
N MET A 165 -0.74 -6.60 -3.58
CA MET A 165 -0.32 -5.40 -2.86
C MET A 165 1.07 -4.97 -3.31
N ILE A 166 1.28 -3.65 -3.42
CA ILE A 166 2.61 -3.04 -3.54
C ILE A 166 2.84 -2.10 -2.37
N GLY A 167 3.84 -2.44 -1.58
CA GLY A 167 4.34 -1.62 -0.48
C GLY A 167 5.46 -0.70 -0.94
N TYR A 168 5.44 0.56 -0.52
CA TYR A 168 6.55 1.49 -0.63
C TYR A 168 6.82 2.14 0.72
N THR A 169 8.08 2.22 1.14
CA THR A 169 8.52 3.07 2.26
C THR A 169 9.67 3.95 1.80
N GLY A 170 9.66 5.22 2.18
CA GLY A 170 10.68 6.14 1.71
C GLY A 170 10.22 7.57 1.54
N HIS A 171 11.09 8.35 0.91
CA HIS A 171 10.76 9.73 0.60
C HIS A 171 9.72 9.84 -0.52
N GLY A 172 8.99 10.94 -0.53
CA GLY A 172 8.01 11.15 -1.57
C GLY A 172 7.21 12.41 -1.37
N GLY A 173 6.32 12.62 -2.31
CA GLY A 173 5.39 13.71 -2.28
C GLY A 173 4.31 13.56 -3.35
N PRO A 174 3.58 14.64 -3.65
CA PRO A 174 2.35 14.54 -4.41
C PRO A 174 2.53 14.17 -5.88
N GLU A 175 3.74 14.17 -6.42
CA GLU A 175 4.05 13.86 -7.85
C GLU A 175 4.87 12.58 -8.05
N ALA A 176 5.65 12.15 -7.06
CA ALA A 176 6.58 11.04 -7.21
C ALA A 176 7.07 10.47 -5.86
N LEU A 177 7.64 9.27 -5.91
CA LEU A 177 8.31 8.57 -4.82
C LEU A 177 9.82 8.47 -5.10
N ALA A 178 10.62 8.63 -4.05
CA ALA A 178 12.08 8.83 -4.05
C ALA A 178 12.55 10.05 -4.85
N ASP A 179 13.71 10.61 -4.48
CA ASP A 179 14.34 11.69 -5.27
C ASP A 179 14.73 11.19 -6.70
N GLU A 180 14.95 9.88 -6.84
CA GLU A 180 15.25 9.12 -8.07
C GLU A 180 14.03 8.93 -8.97
N LYS A 181 12.82 9.25 -8.47
CA LYS A 181 11.55 9.15 -9.19
C LYS A 181 11.21 7.74 -9.67
N ILE A 182 11.35 6.76 -8.78
CA ILE A 182 11.09 5.35 -9.11
C ILE A 182 9.61 5.01 -9.31
N ILE A 183 8.71 5.87 -8.81
CA ILE A 183 7.29 5.91 -9.17
C ILE A 183 6.92 7.38 -9.39
N THR A 184 6.25 7.70 -10.50
CA THR A 184 5.78 9.06 -10.79
C THR A 184 4.30 9.06 -11.12
N LYS A 185 3.61 10.19 -10.93
CA LYS A 185 2.23 10.35 -11.39
C LYS A 185 2.08 9.98 -12.87
N ALA A 186 3.04 10.37 -13.71
CA ALA A 186 3.04 10.04 -15.13
C ALA A 186 3.15 8.52 -15.38
N SER A 187 4.02 7.81 -14.66
CA SER A 187 4.14 6.35 -14.80
C SER A 187 2.88 5.63 -14.30
N LEU A 188 2.26 6.11 -13.20
CA LEU A 188 1.00 5.57 -12.69
C LEU A 188 -0.17 5.76 -13.67
N LEU A 189 -0.24 6.91 -14.36
CA LEU A 189 -1.24 7.16 -15.41
C LEU A 189 -1.00 6.33 -16.68
N ALA A 190 0.22 5.87 -16.90
CA ALA A 190 0.59 5.04 -18.06
C ALA A 190 0.38 3.53 -17.84
N LEU A 191 -0.07 3.11 -16.65
CA LEU A 191 -0.27 1.70 -16.32
C LEU A 191 -1.27 1.00 -17.25
N THR A 192 -1.03 -0.29 -17.49
CA THR A 192 -1.83 -1.15 -18.36
C THR A 192 -2.34 -2.41 -17.64
N ASN A 193 -2.40 -2.35 -16.31
CA ASN A 193 -2.77 -3.44 -15.41
C ASN A 193 -4.29 -3.69 -15.29
N GLN A 194 -5.01 -3.65 -16.40
CA GLN A 194 -6.42 -4.01 -16.44
C GLN A 194 -6.64 -5.43 -15.90
N HIS A 195 -7.71 -5.61 -15.10
CA HIS A 195 -8.06 -6.87 -14.41
C HIS A 195 -7.02 -7.38 -13.40
N ARG A 196 -6.06 -6.52 -13.00
CA ARG A 196 -5.02 -6.84 -12.02
C ARG A 196 -4.57 -5.58 -11.28
N LEU A 197 -5.56 -4.83 -10.81
CA LEU A 197 -5.36 -3.61 -10.05
C LEU A 197 -4.62 -3.92 -8.74
N THR A 198 -3.69 -3.07 -8.37
CA THR A 198 -2.87 -3.24 -7.16
C THR A 198 -3.51 -2.46 -6.00
N PHE A 199 -3.42 -3.00 -4.78
CA PHE A 199 -3.60 -2.20 -3.57
C PHE A 199 -2.26 -1.62 -3.12
N PHE A 200 -2.16 -0.30 -2.92
CA PHE A 200 -0.92 0.33 -2.47
C PHE A 200 -0.87 0.48 -0.96
N VAL A 201 0.31 0.29 -0.38
CA VAL A 201 0.64 0.69 0.99
C VAL A 201 1.83 1.61 0.90
N THR A 202 1.71 2.87 1.35
CA THR A 202 2.78 3.86 1.18
C THR A 202 3.13 4.52 2.50
N GLY A 203 4.31 4.20 3.03
CA GLY A 203 4.98 4.91 4.12
C GLY A 203 5.84 6.05 3.59
N THR A 204 5.20 7.16 3.21
CA THR A 204 5.87 8.31 2.59
C THR A 204 5.13 9.61 2.91
N CYS A 205 5.65 10.77 2.53
CA CYS A 205 4.97 12.05 2.72
C CYS A 205 3.95 12.33 1.61
N ASP A 206 2.78 12.87 2.00
CA ASP A 206 1.81 13.61 1.17
C ASP A 206 1.54 13.09 -0.26
N LEU A 207 1.50 11.76 -0.44
CA LEU A 207 1.22 11.17 -1.75
C LEU A 207 -0.23 11.42 -2.20
N SER A 208 -1.15 11.63 -1.25
CA SER A 208 -2.59 11.65 -1.43
C SER A 208 -3.25 12.92 -0.85
N THR A 209 -2.75 14.10 -1.22
CA THR A 209 -3.25 15.43 -0.82
C THR A 209 -4.61 15.78 -1.45
N TYR A 210 -5.64 14.98 -1.14
CA TYR A 210 -6.92 14.97 -1.84
C TYR A 210 -7.87 16.13 -1.55
N ASP A 211 -7.50 16.97 -0.60
CA ASP A 211 -8.25 18.13 -0.15
C ASP A 211 -7.76 19.43 -0.82
N ASN A 212 -6.73 19.34 -1.67
CA ASN A 212 -6.30 20.45 -2.51
C ASN A 212 -7.18 20.54 -3.78
N PRO A 213 -8.04 21.55 -3.93
CA PRO A 213 -8.90 21.65 -5.11
C PRO A 213 -8.13 22.03 -6.37
N ASP A 214 -6.93 22.59 -6.30
CA ASP A 214 -6.19 23.09 -7.47
C ASP A 214 -5.23 22.07 -8.08
N TYR A 215 -5.02 20.97 -7.38
CA TYR A 215 -4.02 19.98 -7.68
C TYR A 215 -4.53 18.57 -7.40
N THR A 216 -4.18 17.62 -8.25
CA THR A 216 -4.51 16.20 -8.05
C THR A 216 -3.21 15.45 -7.82
N SER A 217 -3.07 14.78 -6.68
CA SER A 217 -1.84 14.06 -6.36
C SER A 217 -1.72 12.73 -7.11
N ALA A 218 -0.52 12.15 -7.09
CA ALA A 218 -0.24 10.85 -7.69
C ALA A 218 -1.10 9.73 -7.05
N GLY A 219 -1.27 9.76 -5.73
CA GLY A 219 -2.10 8.80 -5.00
C GLY A 219 -3.60 8.90 -5.33
N GLU A 220 -4.11 10.11 -5.57
CA GLU A 220 -5.47 10.28 -6.11
C GLU A 220 -5.57 9.79 -7.56
N ALA A 221 -4.65 10.22 -8.41
CA ALA A 221 -4.69 9.99 -9.85
C ALA A 221 -4.60 8.50 -10.20
N VAL A 222 -3.79 7.72 -9.49
CA VAL A 222 -3.68 6.27 -9.73
C VAL A 222 -5.00 5.53 -9.43
N LEU A 223 -5.81 6.05 -8.52
CA LEU A 223 -7.12 5.49 -8.21
C LEU A 223 -8.19 5.96 -9.20
N THR A 224 -8.10 7.20 -9.70
CA THR A 224 -9.26 7.88 -10.31
C THR A 224 -9.08 8.32 -11.78
N ASP A 225 -7.86 8.54 -12.25
CA ASP A 225 -7.60 9.22 -13.54
C ASP A 225 -7.19 8.25 -14.68
N ASN A 226 -6.93 6.98 -14.37
CA ASN A 226 -6.78 5.91 -15.36
C ASN A 226 -8.04 5.03 -15.38
N ALA A 227 -8.76 5.04 -16.51
CA ALA A 227 -10.08 4.43 -16.63
C ALA A 227 -10.07 2.89 -16.56
N ASN A 228 -9.01 2.24 -17.05
CA ASN A 228 -8.96 0.77 -17.17
C ASN A 228 -7.83 0.13 -16.37
N ALA A 229 -7.03 0.93 -15.67
CA ALA A 229 -5.83 0.49 -14.96
C ALA A 229 -5.60 1.37 -13.71
N GLY A 230 -4.49 1.12 -13.01
CA GLY A 230 -4.14 1.83 -11.78
C GLY A 230 -4.34 0.99 -10.52
N ALA A 231 -4.90 1.61 -9.49
CA ALA A 231 -5.10 1.00 -8.18
C ALA A 231 -6.56 0.57 -7.94
N VAL A 232 -6.74 -0.43 -7.06
CA VAL A 232 -8.06 -0.71 -6.43
C VAL A 232 -8.24 0.12 -5.15
N GLY A 233 -7.13 0.51 -4.53
CA GLY A 233 -7.14 1.34 -3.34
C GLY A 233 -5.73 1.58 -2.79
N LEU A 234 -5.63 2.46 -1.80
CA LEU A 234 -4.37 2.81 -1.15
C LEU A 234 -4.56 3.00 0.36
N PHE A 235 -3.65 2.45 1.17
CA PHE A 235 -3.39 2.92 2.53
C PHE A 235 -2.17 3.84 2.48
N THR A 236 -2.41 5.14 2.63
CA THR A 236 -1.49 6.19 2.16
C THR A 236 -1.60 7.46 2.99
N THR A 237 -0.76 8.44 2.69
CA THR A 237 -0.65 9.67 3.49
C THR A 237 -1.19 10.90 2.77
N THR A 238 -1.82 11.79 3.51
CA THR A 238 -2.42 13.04 3.01
C THR A 238 -1.55 14.26 3.28
N ARG A 239 -0.59 14.14 4.20
CA ARG A 239 0.34 15.18 4.63
C ARG A 239 1.71 14.61 4.96
N VAL A 240 2.63 15.48 5.35
CA VAL A 240 3.97 15.09 5.82
C VAL A 240 3.83 14.28 7.12
N VAL A 241 4.71 13.31 7.28
CA VAL A 241 4.66 12.31 8.34
C VAL A 241 6.06 12.09 8.91
N TYR A 242 6.12 11.59 10.14
CA TYR A 242 7.35 11.20 10.81
C TYR A 242 7.75 9.77 10.44
N SER A 243 9.05 9.50 10.27
CA SER A 243 9.54 8.22 9.73
C SER A 243 9.34 7.05 10.69
N TYR A 244 9.63 7.24 11.98
CA TYR A 244 9.45 6.23 13.01
C TYR A 244 7.99 5.79 13.13
N GLN A 245 7.08 6.76 13.16
CA GLN A 245 5.65 6.58 13.19
C GLN A 245 5.08 5.94 11.91
N ASN A 246 5.62 6.31 10.75
CA ASN A 246 5.30 5.66 9.48
C ASN A 246 5.58 4.17 9.54
N LYS A 247 6.78 3.80 10.02
CA LYS A 247 7.15 2.41 10.20
C LYS A 247 6.12 1.68 11.06
N GLN A 248 5.77 2.21 12.23
CA GLN A 248 4.77 1.60 13.12
C GLN A 248 3.41 1.39 12.45
N LEU A 249 2.92 2.37 11.69
CA LEU A 249 1.66 2.26 10.96
C LEU A 249 1.70 1.24 9.83
N VAL A 250 2.81 1.18 9.08
CA VAL A 250 2.98 0.22 7.99
C VAL A 250 3.13 -1.20 8.53
N GLU A 251 3.91 -1.42 9.60
CA GLU A 251 4.00 -2.72 10.30
C GLU A 251 2.62 -3.17 10.79
N SER A 252 1.90 -2.26 11.44
CA SER A 252 0.57 -2.51 11.95
C SER A 252 -0.37 -2.87 10.80
N PHE A 253 -0.39 -2.12 9.70
CA PHE A 253 -1.22 -2.45 8.54
C PHE A 253 -0.89 -3.81 7.92
N TYR A 254 0.39 -4.14 7.74
CA TYR A 254 0.79 -5.46 7.23
C TYR A 254 0.38 -6.60 8.17
N SER A 255 0.45 -6.38 9.49
CA SER A 255 -0.03 -7.36 10.46
C SER A 255 -1.54 -7.59 10.37
N GLN A 256 -2.31 -6.56 10.03
CA GLN A 256 -3.77 -6.64 9.95
C GLN A 256 -4.26 -7.16 8.60
N VAL A 257 -3.69 -6.71 7.48
CA VAL A 257 -4.23 -6.98 6.12
C VAL A 257 -4.20 -8.45 5.72
N LEU A 258 -3.35 -9.26 6.37
CA LEU A 258 -3.30 -10.72 6.20
C LEU A 258 -3.78 -11.50 7.45
N ALA A 259 -4.27 -10.82 8.49
CA ALA A 259 -4.76 -11.46 9.70
C ALA A 259 -6.13 -12.10 9.47
N ARG A 260 -6.21 -13.43 9.66
CA ARG A 260 -7.49 -14.14 9.63
C ARG A 260 -8.25 -13.95 10.93
N ASN A 261 -9.56 -13.75 10.83
CA ASN A 261 -10.44 -13.76 12.01
C ASN A 261 -10.62 -15.20 12.54
N ALA A 262 -11.39 -15.35 13.63
CA ALA A 262 -11.68 -16.65 14.23
C ALA A 262 -12.41 -17.65 13.28
N ALA A 263 -13.10 -17.14 12.26
CA ALA A 263 -13.75 -17.95 11.23
C ALA A 263 -12.80 -18.31 10.05
N GLY A 264 -11.57 -17.80 10.04
CA GLY A 264 -10.59 -18.02 8.99
C GLY A 264 -10.64 -17.02 7.83
N ASP A 265 -11.54 -16.03 7.88
CA ASP A 265 -11.68 -15.01 6.86
C ASP A 265 -10.58 -13.95 6.95
N LEU A 266 -10.09 -13.52 5.78
CA LEU A 266 -9.26 -12.33 5.65
C LEU A 266 -10.11 -11.06 5.73
N PRO A 267 -9.54 -9.93 6.18
CA PRO A 267 -10.32 -8.77 6.58
C PRO A 267 -10.84 -7.97 5.38
N TYR A 268 -11.87 -7.18 5.63
CA TYR A 268 -12.17 -6.01 4.81
C TYR A 268 -11.08 -4.95 5.02
N ILE A 269 -10.70 -4.24 3.96
CA ILE A 269 -9.59 -3.27 4.03
C ILE A 269 -9.90 -2.09 4.96
N GLY A 270 -11.17 -1.71 5.13
CA GLY A 270 -11.60 -0.74 6.14
C GLY A 270 -11.29 -1.20 7.56
N ASN A 271 -11.56 -2.48 7.88
CA ASN A 271 -11.22 -3.05 9.18
C ASN A 271 -9.71 -3.18 9.37
N ALA A 272 -8.97 -3.59 8.34
CA ALA A 272 -7.51 -3.66 8.40
C ALA A 272 -6.90 -2.27 8.66
N SER A 273 -7.33 -1.24 7.93
CA SER A 273 -6.90 0.16 8.12
C SER A 273 -7.24 0.68 9.51
N ARG A 274 -8.48 0.46 9.98
CA ARG A 274 -8.93 0.84 11.33
C ARG A 274 -8.05 0.20 12.40
N MET A 275 -7.92 -1.13 12.38
CA MET A 275 -7.13 -1.84 13.38
C MET A 275 -5.66 -1.45 13.31
N ALA A 276 -5.14 -1.17 12.12
CA ALA A 276 -3.77 -0.70 11.94
C ALA A 276 -3.52 0.61 12.71
N LYS A 277 -4.41 1.59 12.55
CA LYS A 277 -4.34 2.89 13.24
C LYS A 277 -4.49 2.77 14.75
N ILE A 278 -5.34 1.85 15.23
CA ILE A 278 -5.53 1.60 16.68
C ILE A 278 -4.28 0.97 17.30
N GLN A 279 -3.64 0.03 16.59
CA GLN A 279 -2.51 -0.74 17.11
C GLN A 279 -1.14 -0.11 16.83
N ALA A 280 -1.07 0.89 15.94
CA ALA A 280 0.14 1.66 15.75
C ALA A 280 0.38 2.53 16.98
N GLY A 281 1.50 2.32 17.66
CA GLY A 281 1.76 2.95 18.95
C GLY A 281 0.88 2.39 20.08
N ALA A 282 1.02 2.91 21.29
CA ALA A 282 0.22 2.50 22.44
C ALA A 282 -1.20 3.13 22.39
N GLY A 283 -2.04 2.63 21.47
CA GLY A 283 -3.43 3.08 21.28
C GLY A 283 -3.63 4.15 20.20
N GLY A 284 -2.62 4.38 19.36
CA GLY A 284 -2.60 5.40 18.34
C GLY A 284 -1.28 6.17 18.28
N ASP A 285 -1.11 6.94 17.22
CA ASP A 285 0.08 7.73 16.96
C ASP A 285 -0.23 9.06 16.23
N ILE A 286 0.66 10.05 16.33
CA ILE A 286 0.55 11.37 15.71
C ILE A 286 0.41 11.32 14.18
N ASN A 287 0.95 10.30 13.49
CA ASN A 287 0.76 10.16 12.05
C ASN A 287 -0.66 9.67 11.68
N ASN A 288 -1.46 9.15 12.61
CA ASN A 288 -2.77 8.53 12.29
C ASN A 288 -3.68 9.44 11.46
N ARG A 289 -3.69 10.74 11.76
CA ARG A 289 -4.52 11.74 11.05
C ARG A 289 -4.03 11.99 9.62
N ASN A 290 -2.75 11.75 9.39
CA ASN A 290 -2.14 11.94 8.09
C ASN A 290 -2.19 10.67 7.26
N TYR A 291 -2.67 9.54 7.80
CA TYR A 291 -2.99 8.34 7.03
C TYR A 291 -4.45 8.29 6.65
N THR A 292 -4.73 7.75 5.48
CA THR A 292 -6.08 7.55 4.97
C THR A 292 -6.17 6.25 4.19
N LEU A 293 -7.38 5.71 4.10
CA LEU A 293 -7.71 4.66 3.16
C LEU A 293 -8.39 5.30 1.95
N LEU A 294 -7.70 5.41 0.83
CA LEU A 294 -8.31 5.76 -0.44
C LEU A 294 -8.83 4.49 -1.12
N ALA A 295 -10.01 4.03 -0.72
CA ALA A 295 -10.68 2.84 -1.26
C ALA A 295 -12.13 2.77 -0.80
N ASP A 296 -12.91 1.84 -1.36
CA ASP A 296 -14.14 1.35 -0.72
C ASP A 296 -13.75 0.51 0.52
N PRO A 297 -14.10 0.93 1.76
CA PRO A 297 -13.71 0.24 2.98
C PRO A 297 -14.29 -1.18 3.11
N THR A 298 -15.34 -1.50 2.33
CA THR A 298 -15.98 -2.82 2.27
C THR A 298 -15.32 -3.79 1.29
N THR A 299 -14.28 -3.35 0.59
CA THR A 299 -13.49 -4.21 -0.29
C THR A 299 -12.73 -5.26 0.55
N ARG A 300 -12.72 -6.51 0.09
CA ARG A 300 -11.65 -7.45 0.45
C ARG A 300 -10.63 -7.40 -0.68
N LEU A 301 -9.33 -7.43 -0.36
CA LEU A 301 -8.36 -7.66 -1.44
C LEU A 301 -8.70 -8.98 -2.13
N ALA A 302 -8.23 -9.17 -3.36
CA ALA A 302 -8.43 -10.37 -4.15
C ALA A 302 -7.63 -11.56 -3.60
N TYR A 303 -7.77 -11.83 -2.31
CA TYR A 303 -7.16 -12.94 -1.60
C TYR A 303 -7.53 -14.26 -2.27
N PRO A 304 -6.56 -15.14 -2.55
CA PRO A 304 -6.87 -16.49 -3.01
C PRO A 304 -7.74 -17.22 -1.99
N GLN A 305 -8.92 -17.69 -2.41
CA GLN A 305 -9.83 -18.46 -1.54
C GLN A 305 -9.46 -19.93 -1.46
N GLN A 306 -8.84 -20.45 -2.52
CA GLN A 306 -8.43 -21.84 -2.63
C GLN A 306 -7.02 -22.02 -2.10
N ARG A 307 -6.81 -23.10 -1.36
CA ARG A 307 -5.48 -23.50 -0.88
C ARG A 307 -4.96 -24.67 -1.70
N VAL A 308 -3.74 -24.57 -2.21
CA VAL A 308 -3.05 -25.71 -2.82
C VAL A 308 -2.24 -26.42 -1.74
N VAL A 309 -2.52 -27.70 -1.53
CA VAL A 309 -1.78 -28.57 -0.61
C VAL A 309 -0.91 -29.53 -1.40
N ILE A 310 0.39 -29.54 -1.11
CA ILE A 310 1.34 -30.46 -1.74
C ILE A 310 1.32 -31.79 -0.99
N ASP A 311 0.90 -32.86 -1.67
CA ASP A 311 0.81 -34.21 -1.11
C ASP A 311 2.14 -34.96 -1.22
N SER A 312 2.86 -34.79 -2.34
CA SER A 312 4.14 -35.45 -2.57
C SER A 312 5.05 -34.73 -3.55
N ILE A 313 6.35 -34.91 -3.34
CA ILE A 313 7.44 -34.48 -4.24
C ILE A 313 8.23 -35.73 -4.61
N ASN A 314 8.39 -35.99 -5.91
CA ASN A 314 9.05 -37.19 -6.45
C ASN A 314 8.49 -38.51 -5.88
N GLY A 315 7.18 -38.55 -5.61
CA GLY A 315 6.48 -39.69 -5.01
C GLY A 315 6.72 -39.87 -3.51
N ARG A 316 7.52 -39.01 -2.88
CA ARG A 316 7.70 -38.97 -1.42
C ARG A 316 6.63 -38.09 -0.80
N LYS A 317 5.85 -38.65 0.12
CA LYS A 317 4.77 -37.93 0.80
C LYS A 317 5.34 -36.77 1.62
N VAL A 318 4.75 -35.60 1.46
CA VAL A 318 5.02 -34.44 2.32
C VAL A 318 4.19 -34.61 3.59
N VAL A 319 4.87 -34.73 4.74
CA VAL A 319 4.25 -34.89 6.05
C VAL A 319 4.23 -33.55 6.79
N SER A 320 5.29 -32.75 6.65
CA SER A 320 5.32 -31.36 7.09
C SER A 320 6.47 -30.59 6.41
N LEU A 321 6.37 -29.25 6.38
CA LEU A 321 7.43 -28.37 5.86
C LEU A 321 8.77 -28.51 6.59
N ARG A 322 8.78 -28.99 7.84
CA ARG A 322 9.99 -29.13 8.66
C ARG A 322 10.64 -30.52 8.56
N VAL A 323 9.86 -31.55 8.22
CA VAL A 323 10.30 -32.96 8.26
C VAL A 323 10.52 -33.53 6.85
N SER A 324 9.85 -32.97 5.83
CA SER A 324 9.91 -33.46 4.45
C SER A 324 10.85 -32.63 3.57
N LEU A 325 12.07 -32.35 4.05
CA LEU A 325 13.12 -31.75 3.23
C LEU A 325 13.57 -32.76 2.16
N ASP A 326 12.94 -32.73 0.98
CA ASP A 326 13.49 -33.36 -0.21
C ASP A 326 14.37 -32.33 -0.93
N THR A 327 15.68 -32.57 -0.99
CA THR A 327 16.60 -31.68 -1.69
C THR A 327 16.35 -31.78 -3.20
N LEU A 328 15.64 -30.81 -3.76
CA LEU A 328 15.58 -30.64 -5.21
C LEU A 328 16.97 -30.29 -5.73
N LYS A 329 17.47 -31.03 -6.72
CA LYS A 329 18.74 -30.73 -7.38
C LYS A 329 18.51 -29.70 -8.48
N ALA A 330 19.42 -28.74 -8.63
CA ALA A 330 19.40 -27.80 -9.74
C ALA A 330 19.31 -28.55 -11.09
N LEU A 331 18.46 -28.05 -12.00
CA LEU A 331 18.18 -28.63 -13.32
C LEU A 331 17.54 -30.03 -13.32
N SER A 332 17.24 -30.61 -12.16
CA SER A 332 16.52 -31.89 -12.09
C SER A 332 15.03 -31.71 -12.36
N LYS A 333 14.40 -32.73 -12.96
CA LYS A 333 12.94 -32.78 -13.09
C LYS A 333 12.35 -33.21 -11.75
N ALA A 334 11.46 -32.38 -11.21
CA ALA A 334 10.67 -32.71 -10.02
C ALA A 334 9.23 -33.05 -10.44
N ARG A 335 8.64 -34.09 -9.83
CA ARG A 335 7.20 -34.36 -9.95
C ARG A 335 6.51 -33.94 -8.66
N VAL A 336 5.65 -32.92 -8.73
CA VAL A 336 4.85 -32.45 -7.59
C VAL A 336 3.42 -32.93 -7.79
N SER A 337 2.82 -33.53 -6.76
CA SER A 337 1.39 -33.87 -6.74
C SER A 337 0.74 -33.21 -5.53
N GLY A 338 -0.49 -32.74 -5.69
CA GLY A 338 -1.24 -32.01 -4.67
C GLY A 338 -2.72 -31.92 -5.01
N HIS A 339 -3.49 -31.32 -4.12
CA HIS A 339 -4.91 -31.07 -4.29
C HIS A 339 -5.27 -29.64 -3.87
N ILE A 340 -6.53 -29.26 -4.13
CA ILE A 340 -7.10 -27.97 -3.74
C ILE A 340 -8.05 -28.21 -2.57
N GLU A 341 -7.91 -27.42 -1.51
CA GLU A 341 -8.83 -27.31 -0.37
C GLU A 341 -9.57 -25.98 -0.37
#